data_AF-A0A965GZ17-F1
#
_entry.id   AF-A0A965GZ17-F1
#
_cell.length_a   1.000
_cell.length_b   1.000
_cell.length_c   1.000
_cell.angle_alpha   90.00
_cell.angle_beta   90.00
_cell.angle_gamma   90.00
#
_symmetry.space_group_name_H-M   'P 1'
#
loop_
_entity.id
_entity.type
_entity.pdbx_description
1 polymer ?
#
loop_
_entity_poly.entity_id
_entity_poly.type
_entity_poly.pdbx_seq_one_letter_code
_entity_poly.pdbx_strand_id
1 'polypeptide(L)'
;MGAPPSPARAGKRIRPRLDGPHAASPAPAVLALQLLGSWNRLANGHVALSAGCSCGVADSQLRVQDFEQDILDFLRVRHPIALRADSIQTLLTDLARRADDHARPVLADLARSLDSFEAQHSGR
;
A
#
# COMPACT_ATOMS: atom_id res chain seq x y z
N MET A 1 -73.82 -7.41 -11.22
CA MET A 1 -73.02 -8.08 -12.27
C MET A 1 -72.13 -7.01 -12.92
N GLY A 2 -70.80 -7.14 -12.80
CA GLY A 2 -69.83 -6.20 -13.42
C GLY A 2 -68.63 -5.91 -12.52
N ALA A 3 -67.50 -6.56 -12.80
CA ALA A 3 -66.18 -6.46 -12.14
C ALA A 3 -65.46 -5.11 -12.41
N PRO A 4 -64.19 -4.86 -11.98
CA PRO A 4 -63.36 -5.41 -10.90
C PRO A 4 -62.72 -4.30 -9.99
N PRO A 5 -62.04 -4.65 -8.87
CA PRO A 5 -61.04 -3.77 -8.25
C PRO A 5 -59.73 -3.82 -9.06
N SER A 6 -59.20 -2.65 -9.46
CA SER A 6 -57.88 -2.55 -10.12
C SER A 6 -56.79 -2.08 -9.15
N PRO A 7 -55.55 -2.60 -9.25
CA PRO A 7 -54.62 -2.64 -8.12
C PRO A 7 -53.50 -1.60 -8.19
N ALA A 8 -52.91 -1.37 -7.02
CA ALA A 8 -51.48 -1.13 -6.78
C ALA A 8 -50.75 -0.17 -7.73
N ARG A 9 -50.72 1.12 -7.37
CA ARG A 9 -49.63 2.02 -7.79
C ARG A 9 -48.50 1.92 -6.77
N ALA A 10 -47.82 0.77 -6.77
CA ALA A 10 -46.52 0.62 -6.13
C ALA A 10 -45.54 1.55 -6.84
N GLY A 11 -45.37 2.76 -6.30
CA GLY A 11 -44.30 3.66 -6.68
C GLY A 11 -42.97 2.97 -6.39
N LYS A 12 -42.42 2.29 -7.39
CA LYS A 12 -40.99 1.96 -7.43
C LYS A 12 -40.26 3.29 -7.40
N ARG A 13 -39.94 3.76 -6.20
CA ARG A 13 -38.84 4.70 -5.99
C ARG A 13 -37.62 3.95 -6.49
N ILE A 14 -37.28 4.19 -7.75
CA ILE A 14 -35.96 3.95 -8.28
C ILE A 14 -35.07 4.81 -7.38
N ARG A 15 -34.52 4.20 -6.34
CA ARG A 15 -33.43 4.81 -5.60
C ARG A 15 -32.34 4.97 -6.64
N PRO A 16 -31.83 6.18 -6.93
CA PRO A 16 -30.57 6.26 -7.63
C PRO A 16 -29.61 5.46 -6.75
N ARG A 17 -29.09 4.36 -7.32
CA ARG A 17 -27.89 3.72 -6.80
C ARG A 17 -26.88 4.86 -6.81
N LEU A 18 -26.54 5.38 -5.63
CA LEU A 18 -25.31 6.13 -5.51
C LEU A 18 -24.24 5.12 -5.89
N ASP A 19 -23.81 5.17 -7.14
CA ASP A 19 -22.47 4.77 -7.49
C ASP A 19 -21.59 5.61 -6.57
N GLY A 20 -21.21 5.00 -5.43
CA GLY A 20 -20.27 5.58 -4.51
C GLY A 20 -19.04 5.97 -5.32
N PRO A 21 -18.35 7.08 -4.99
CA PRO A 21 -17.12 7.41 -5.68
C PRO A 21 -16.23 6.18 -5.54
N HIS A 22 -15.99 5.50 -6.66
CA HIS A 22 -14.90 4.56 -6.78
C HIS A 22 -13.69 5.39 -6.36
N ALA A 23 -13.22 5.19 -5.13
CA ALA A 23 -12.26 6.10 -4.50
C ALA A 23 -11.14 6.30 -5.51
N ALA A 24 -11.07 7.51 -6.09
CA ALA A 24 -10.13 7.78 -7.15
C ALA A 24 -8.76 7.40 -6.61
N SER A 25 -8.04 6.51 -7.32
CA SER A 25 -6.76 6.02 -6.82
C SER A 25 -5.91 7.23 -6.45
N PRO A 26 -5.40 7.29 -5.22
CA PRO A 26 -4.68 8.46 -4.73
C PRO A 26 -3.58 8.84 -5.71
N ALA A 27 -3.38 10.15 -5.88
CA ALA A 27 -2.34 10.66 -6.76
C ALA A 27 -0.99 10.03 -6.38
N PRO A 28 -0.11 9.72 -7.36
CA PRO A 28 1.18 9.07 -7.10
C PRO A 28 2.04 9.84 -6.08
N ALA A 29 1.96 11.16 -6.06
CA ALA A 29 2.61 11.98 -5.04
C ALA A 29 2.13 11.68 -3.60
N VAL A 30 0.81 11.52 -3.42
CA VAL A 30 0.22 11.20 -2.12
C VAL A 30 0.65 9.82 -1.66
N LEU A 31 0.65 8.84 -2.57
CA LEU A 31 1.12 7.49 -2.28
C LEU A 31 2.61 7.46 -1.89
N ALA A 32 3.46 8.20 -2.61
CA ALA A 32 4.87 8.30 -2.30
C ALA A 32 5.12 8.90 -0.90
N LEU A 33 4.39 9.96 -0.52
CA LEU A 33 4.48 10.55 0.82
C LEU A 33 3.96 9.61 1.92
N GLN A 34 2.88 8.87 1.66
CA GLN A 34 2.37 7.86 2.59
C GLN A 34 3.40 6.75 2.83
N LEU A 35 3.97 6.21 1.75
CA LEU A 35 5.02 5.20 1.82
C LEU A 35 6.28 5.73 2.49
N LEU A 36 6.63 7.01 2.29
CA LEU A 36 7.76 7.63 2.98
C LEU A 36 7.51 7.68 4.49
N GLY A 37 6.28 7.99 4.90
CA GLY A 37 5.87 7.91 6.30
C GLY A 37 5.98 6.48 6.86
N SER A 38 5.50 5.48 6.13
CA SER A 38 5.60 4.07 6.54
C SER A 38 7.04 3.59 6.62
N TRP A 39 7.86 3.89 5.60
CA TRP A 39 9.29 3.59 5.59
C TRP A 39 10.00 4.20 6.80
N ASN A 40 9.78 5.48 7.09
CA ASN A 40 10.40 6.12 8.26
C ASN A 40 9.97 5.47 9.58
N ARG A 41 8.71 5.05 9.71
CA ARG A 41 8.24 4.34 10.91
C ARG A 41 8.87 2.97 11.05
N LEU A 42 9.00 2.22 9.96
CA LEU A 42 9.59 0.88 9.99
C LEU A 42 11.11 0.93 10.16
N ALA A 43 11.80 1.86 9.49
CA ALA A 43 13.25 2.03 9.56
C ALA A 43 13.72 2.48 10.95
N ASN A 44 12.94 3.36 11.60
CA ASN A 44 13.24 3.83 12.96
C ASN A 44 12.52 3.03 14.06
N GLY A 45 11.61 2.13 13.68
CA GLY A 45 10.79 1.36 14.60
C GLY A 45 11.52 0.12 15.07
N HIS A 46 11.58 -0.08 16.38
CA HIS A 46 11.80 -1.41 16.92
C HIS A 46 10.55 -2.21 16.61
N VAL A 47 10.57 -3.07 15.59
CA VAL A 47 9.48 -4.02 15.39
C VAL A 47 9.44 -4.86 16.65
N ALA A 48 8.44 -4.62 17.50
CA ALA A 48 8.21 -5.42 18.68
C ALA A 48 7.83 -6.80 18.17
N LEU A 49 8.81 -7.70 18.12
CA LEU A 49 8.64 -9.12 17.86
C LEU A 49 7.78 -9.70 18.98
N SER A 50 6.47 -9.44 18.96
CA SER A 50 5.49 -10.15 19.77
C SER A 50 5.09 -11.44 19.06
N ALA A 51 6.08 -12.22 18.62
CA ALA A 51 5.94 -13.61 18.26
C ALA A 51 7.34 -14.21 18.17
N GLY A 52 7.67 -15.02 19.17
CA GLY A 52 8.85 -15.87 19.11
C GLY A 52 8.76 -16.75 17.88
N CYS A 53 9.67 -16.53 16.92
CA CYS A 53 9.97 -17.53 15.91
C CYS A 53 10.45 -18.79 16.66
N SER A 54 9.78 -19.93 16.43
CA SER A 54 10.17 -21.24 16.95
C SER A 54 11.52 -21.73 16.37
N CYS A 55 12.15 -20.95 15.49
CA CYS A 55 13.51 -21.13 15.02
C CYS A 55 14.45 -20.50 16.06
N GLY A 56 14.69 -21.21 17.17
CA GLY A 56 15.56 -20.73 18.23
C GLY A 56 17.01 -20.59 17.76
N VAL A 57 17.39 -19.42 17.21
CA VAL A 57 18.79 -18.98 17.11
C VAL A 57 18.82 -17.44 16.99
N ALA A 58 19.49 -16.82 17.97
CA ALA A 58 20.02 -15.45 18.00
C ALA A 58 19.05 -14.25 17.98
N ASP A 59 19.11 -13.51 19.10
CA ASP A 59 18.82 -12.10 19.42
C ASP A 59 19.20 -11.02 18.37
N SER A 60 19.11 -11.32 17.07
CA SER A 60 19.36 -10.35 16.01
C SER A 60 18.08 -9.54 15.80
N GLN A 61 18.02 -8.36 16.40
CA GLN A 61 16.95 -7.38 16.18
C GLN A 61 17.06 -6.78 14.77
N LEU A 62 16.79 -7.60 13.74
CA LEU A 62 16.82 -7.20 12.34
C LEU A 62 15.78 -6.10 12.10
N ARG A 63 16.22 -4.97 11.55
CA ARG A 63 15.37 -3.83 11.19
C ARG A 63 15.06 -3.90 9.70
N VAL A 64 13.93 -3.34 9.27
CA VAL A 64 13.66 -3.21 7.83
C VAL A 64 14.75 -2.41 7.11
N GLN A 65 15.40 -1.48 7.84
CA GLN A 65 16.49 -0.66 7.33
C GLN A 65 17.69 -1.49 6.89
N ASP A 66 17.94 -2.63 7.55
CA ASP A 66 19.05 -3.53 7.19
C ASP A 66 18.80 -4.18 5.81
N PHE A 67 17.54 -4.30 5.39
CA PHE A 67 17.12 -4.81 4.08
C PHE A 67 16.92 -3.72 3.02
N GLU A 68 17.26 -2.47 3.31
CA GLU A 68 17.04 -1.35 2.39
C GLU A 68 17.68 -1.61 1.01
N GLN A 69 18.92 -2.10 0.99
CA GLN A 69 19.64 -2.35 -0.25
C GLN A 69 19.03 -3.52 -1.03
N ASP A 70 18.59 -4.59 -0.36
CA ASP A 70 17.92 -5.72 -1.02
C ASP A 70 16.59 -5.29 -1.66
N ILE A 71 15.82 -4.44 -0.97
CA ILE A 71 14.58 -3.87 -1.49
C ILE A 71 14.87 -2.95 -2.69
N LEU A 72 15.91 -2.12 -2.61
CA LEU A 72 16.32 -1.26 -3.73
C LEU A 72 16.76 -2.09 -4.93
N ASP A 73 17.57 -3.12 -4.74
CA ASP A 73 18.02 -3.98 -5.84
C ASP A 73 16.86 -4.71 -6.50
N PHE A 74 15.91 -5.21 -5.71
CA PHE A 74 14.66 -5.75 -6.21
C PHE A 74 13.89 -4.73 -7.07
N LEU A 75 13.77 -3.48 -6.62
CA LEU A 75 13.09 -2.42 -7.37
C LEU A 75 13.86 -2.04 -8.64
N ARG A 76 15.19 -1.98 -8.58
CA ARG A 76 16.07 -1.64 -9.71
C ARG A 76 15.97 -2.65 -10.85
N VAL A 77 15.85 -3.93 -10.53
CA VAL A 77 15.67 -5.00 -11.52
C VAL A 77 14.34 -4.84 -12.27
N ARG A 78 13.30 -4.33 -11.61
CA ARG A 78 11.94 -4.23 -12.17
C ARG A 78 11.62 -2.87 -12.78
N HIS A 79 12.24 -1.81 -12.26
CA HIS A 79 11.87 -0.43 -12.54
C HIS A 79 13.13 0.41 -12.80
N PRO A 80 13.41 0.77 -14.07
CA PRO A 80 14.59 1.57 -14.42
C PRO A 80 14.67 2.93 -13.71
N ILE A 81 13.53 3.50 -13.30
CA ILE A 81 13.50 4.76 -12.54
C ILE A 81 14.13 4.64 -11.15
N ALA A 82 14.15 3.43 -10.56
CA ALA A 82 14.77 3.16 -9.26
C ALA A 82 16.31 3.05 -9.32
N LEU A 83 16.91 2.93 -10.52
CA LEU A 83 18.36 2.82 -10.72
C LEU A 83 19.15 4.03 -10.22
N ARG A 84 18.49 5.20 -10.13
CA ARG A 84 19.14 6.46 -9.76
C ARG A 84 19.08 6.79 -8.28
N ALA A 85 18.40 5.96 -7.47
CA ALA A 85 18.22 6.24 -6.06
C ALA A 85 19.21 5.45 -5.21
N ASP A 86 19.88 6.13 -4.29
CA ASP A 86 20.84 5.54 -3.35
C ASP A 86 20.18 5.00 -2.06
N SER A 87 18.94 5.45 -1.78
CA SER A 87 18.12 5.05 -0.62
C SER A 87 16.63 5.03 -1.00
N ILE A 88 15.81 4.30 -0.23
CA ILE A 88 14.34 4.29 -0.39
C ILE A 88 13.78 5.67 -0.08
N GLN A 89 14.37 6.39 0.89
CA GLN A 89 13.98 7.76 1.21
C GLN A 89 14.18 8.72 0.02
N THR A 90 15.34 8.64 -0.64
CA THR A 90 15.64 9.44 -1.84
C THR A 90 14.69 9.06 -2.98
N LEU A 91 14.45 7.76 -3.20
CA LEU A 91 13.54 7.28 -4.22
C LEU A 91 12.12 7.85 -4.03
N LEU A 92 11.55 7.69 -2.83
CA LEU A 92 10.21 8.15 -2.53
C LEU A 92 10.08 9.67 -2.62
N THR A 93 11.11 10.41 -2.21
CA THR A 93 11.13 11.88 -2.34
C THR A 93 11.15 12.33 -3.80
N ASP A 94 11.94 11.67 -4.65
CA ASP A 94 11.98 11.96 -6.10
C ASP A 94 10.67 11.59 -6.79
N LEU A 95 10.09 10.42 -6.49
CA LEU A 95 8.78 10.01 -7.01
C LEU A 95 7.65 10.94 -6.57
N ALA A 96 7.68 11.43 -5.32
CA ALA A 96 6.70 12.40 -4.84
C ALA A 96 6.76 13.73 -5.62
N ARG A 97 7.97 14.16 -6.02
CA ARG A 97 8.17 15.38 -6.80
C ARG A 97 7.78 15.22 -8.27
N ARG A 98 8.07 14.08 -8.87
CA ARG A 98 7.73 13.81 -10.28
C ARG A 98 6.23 13.58 -10.47
N ALA A 99 5.60 12.87 -9.54
CA ALA A 99 4.16 12.63 -9.49
C ALA A 99 3.56 12.13 -10.82
N ASP A 100 4.34 11.37 -11.59
CA ASP A 100 3.95 10.87 -12.91
C ASP A 100 3.34 9.46 -12.83
N ASP A 101 2.75 8.99 -13.93
CA ASP A 101 2.15 7.66 -13.98
C ASP A 101 3.18 6.53 -13.94
N HIS A 102 4.45 6.82 -14.28
CA HIS A 102 5.56 5.87 -14.17
C HIS A 102 5.97 5.60 -12.73
N ALA A 103 5.67 6.50 -11.78
CA ALA A 103 5.88 6.27 -10.36
C ALA A 103 4.95 5.18 -9.80
N ARG A 104 3.71 5.07 -10.31
CA ARG A 104 2.68 4.16 -9.78
C ARG A 104 3.13 2.70 -9.65
N PRO A 105 3.70 2.03 -10.68
CA PRO A 105 4.14 0.64 -10.56
C PRO A 105 5.25 0.45 -9.52
N VAL A 106 6.17 1.42 -9.39
CA VAL A 106 7.24 1.38 -8.39
C VAL A 106 6.67 1.48 -6.98
N LEU A 107 5.76 2.42 -6.76
CA LEU A 107 5.09 2.62 -5.48
C LEU A 107 4.26 1.39 -5.09
N ALA A 108 3.59 0.75 -6.05
CA ALA A 108 2.80 -0.45 -5.81
C ALA A 108 3.68 -1.66 -5.43
N ASP A 109 4.83 -1.85 -6.09
CA ASP A 109 5.76 -2.93 -5.76
C ASP A 109 6.43 -2.70 -4.40
N LEU A 110 6.84 -1.47 -4.11
CA LEU A 110 7.39 -1.12 -2.81
C LEU A 110 6.36 -1.30 -1.68
N ALA A 111 5.12 -0.84 -1.88
CA ALA A 111 4.04 -1.06 -0.92
C ALA A 111 3.86 -2.54 -0.61
N ARG A 112 3.82 -3.40 -1.64
CA ARG A 112 3.71 -4.85 -1.47
C ARG A 112 4.88 -5.45 -0.68
N SER A 113 6.10 -4.97 -0.93
CA SER A 113 7.29 -5.42 -0.18
C SER A 113 7.21 -5.04 1.30
N LEU A 114 6.76 -3.82 1.62
CA LEU A 114 6.59 -3.37 3.01
C LEU A 114 5.44 -4.11 3.70
N ASP A 115 4.28 -4.27 3.04
CA ASP A 115 3.15 -5.03 3.59
C ASP A 115 3.53 -6.49 3.88
N SER A 116 4.31 -7.11 2.99
CA SER A 116 4.83 -8.48 3.18
C SER A 116 5.80 -8.56 4.36
N PHE A 117 6.66 -7.56 4.53
CA PHE A 117 7.55 -7.47 5.68
C PHE A 117 6.74 -7.33 6.97
N GLU A 118 5.79 -6.40 7.02
CA GLU A 118 4.93 -6.20 8.18
C GLU A 118 4.15 -7.49 8.51
N ALA A 119 3.54 -8.16 7.53
CA ALA A 119 2.78 -9.40 7.75
C ALA A 119 3.62 -10.56 8.33
N GLN A 120 4.89 -10.67 7.95
CA GLN A 120 5.80 -11.68 8.48
C GLN A 120 6.20 -11.40 9.94
N HIS A 121 6.13 -10.13 10.37
CA HIS A 121 6.60 -9.70 11.69
C HIS A 121 5.47 -9.21 12.61
N SER A 122 4.23 -9.09 12.14
CA SER A 122 3.07 -8.60 12.89
C SER A 122 2.41 -9.67 13.79
N GLY A 123 3.20 -10.65 14.28
CA GLY A 123 2.83 -11.70 15.23
C GLY A 123 1.33 -11.87 15.52
N ARG A 124 0.68 -12.82 14.84
CA ARG A 124 -0.69 -13.23 15.15
C ARG A 124 -0.72 -14.35 16.16
#